data_AF-A0A512JKH7-F1
#
_entry.id   AF-A0A512JKH7-F1
#
_cell.length_a   1.000
_cell.length_b   1.000
_cell.length_c   1.000
_cell.angle_alpha   90.00
_cell.angle_beta   90.00
_cell.angle_gamma   90.00
#
_symmetry.space_group_name_H-M   'P 1'
#
loop_
_entity.id
_entity.type
_entity.pdbx_description
1 polymer ?
#
loop_
_entity_poly.entity_id
_entity_poly.type
_entity_poly.pdbx_seq_one_letter_code
_entity_poly.pdbx_strand_id
1 'polypeptide(L)'
;MGSLSIWHWIVVAVIVMMLFGRGKVSELMGDVAKGIKAFKKGMAEDDEAPKSQQPPVATMPSSEPVRTIPHQGEPSHAPAQSADHRIG
;
A
#
# COMPACT_ATOMS: atom_id res chain seq x y z
N MET A 1 35.53 -0.89 -31.86
CA MET A 1 34.56 0.23 -31.84
C MET A 1 33.46 -0.10 -30.83
N GLY A 2 33.82 -0.22 -29.54
CA GLY A 2 32.92 -0.63 -28.47
C GLY A 2 32.04 0.55 -28.06
N SER A 3 30.93 0.70 -28.77
CA SER A 3 29.92 1.72 -28.55
C SER A 3 29.55 1.81 -27.09
N LEU A 4 29.95 2.93 -26.47
CA LEU A 4 29.33 3.50 -25.28
C LEU A 4 29.27 2.54 -24.09
N SER A 5 30.44 2.33 -23.49
CA SER A 5 30.66 1.66 -22.20
C SER A 5 29.49 1.94 -21.25
N ILE A 6 28.97 0.90 -20.58
CA ILE A 6 27.88 0.98 -19.58
C ILE A 6 28.07 2.13 -18.59
N TRP A 7 29.33 2.50 -18.32
CA TRP A 7 29.71 3.64 -17.52
C TRP A 7 29.14 4.99 -18.02
N HIS A 8 29.08 5.21 -19.34
CA HIS A 8 28.52 6.42 -19.94
C HIS A 8 27.01 6.55 -19.66
N TRP A 9 26.26 5.46 -19.78
CA TRP A 9 24.83 5.44 -19.50
C TRP A 9 24.52 5.74 -18.03
N ILE A 10 25.36 5.31 -17.09
CA ILE A 10 25.22 5.68 -15.67
C ILE A 10 25.42 7.19 -15.47
N VAL A 11 26.45 7.79 -16.09
CA VAL A 11 26.69 9.24 -15.99
C VAL A 11 25.55 10.04 -16.58
N VAL A 12 25.02 9.64 -17.74
CA VAL A 12 23.87 10.29 -18.37
C VAL A 12 22.63 10.18 -17.48
N ALA A 13 22.35 9.00 -16.89
CA ALA A 13 21.23 8.81 -15.99
C ALA A 13 21.31 9.72 -14.75
N VAL A 14 22.51 9.92 -14.19
CA VAL A 14 22.73 10.83 -13.05
C VAL A 14 22.42 12.27 -13.45
N ILE A 15 22.89 12.73 -14.60
CA ILE A 15 22.64 14.10 -15.08
C ILE A 15 21.13 14.32 -15.34
N VAL A 16 20.46 13.36 -15.98
CA VAL A 16 19.01 13.44 -16.22
C VAL A 16 18.24 13.47 -14.90
N MET A 17 18.61 12.64 -13.93
CA MET A 17 17.97 12.68 -12.60
C MET A 17 18.22 14.01 -11.87
N MET A 18 19.38 14.64 -12.07
CA MET A 18 19.69 15.95 -11.50
C MET A 18 18.87 17.08 -12.14
N LEU A 19 18.69 17.05 -13.46
CA LEU A 19 17.95 18.07 -14.22
C LEU A 19 16.44 17.98 -14.02
N PHE A 20 15.89 16.76 -14.03
CA PHE A 20 14.45 16.53 -13.90
C PHE A 20 14.01 16.36 -12.44
N GLY A 21 14.94 16.06 -11.53
CA GLY A 21 14.65 15.78 -10.13
C GLY A 21 13.91 14.45 -9.92
N ARG A 22 13.88 13.98 -8.67
CA ARG A 22 13.32 12.66 -8.32
C ARG A 22 11.79 12.58 -8.44
N GLY A 23 11.10 13.71 -8.27
CA GLY A 23 9.63 13.77 -8.30
C GLY A 23 9.02 13.56 -9.69
N LYS A 24 9.53 14.27 -10.70
CA LYS A 24 8.99 14.23 -12.06
C LYS A 24 9.31 12.93 -12.79
N VAL A 25 10.52 12.39 -12.62
CA VAL A 25 10.91 11.11 -13.21
C VAL A 25 10.06 9.96 -12.64
N SER A 26 9.77 9.96 -11.34
CA SER A 26 8.98 8.87 -10.73
C SER A 26 7.50 8.89 -11.14
N GLU A 27 6.92 10.09 -11.32
CA GLU A 27 5.55 10.29 -11.79
C GLU A 27 5.41 9.84 -13.27
N LEU A 28 6.31 10.31 -14.14
CA LEU A 28 6.36 9.92 -15.56
C LEU A 28 6.67 8.44 -15.76
N MET A 29 7.63 7.89 -15.01
CA MET A 29 7.96 6.47 -15.07
C MET A 29 6.78 5.60 -14.61
N GLY A 30 5.97 6.07 -13.65
CA GLY A 30 4.76 5.40 -13.21
C GLY A 30 3.71 5.27 -14.32
N ASP A 31 3.47 6.33 -15.08
CA ASP A 31 2.50 6.32 -16.17
C ASP A 31 3.01 5.55 -17.40
N VAL A 32 4.30 5.66 -17.71
CA VAL A 32 4.96 4.84 -18.74
C VAL A 32 4.91 3.35 -18.35
N ALA A 33 5.19 3.01 -17.09
CA ALA A 33 5.13 1.63 -16.61
C ALA A 33 3.72 1.05 -16.67
N LYS A 34 2.68 1.83 -16.33
CA LYS A 34 1.28 1.40 -16.49
C LYS A 34 0.93 1.15 -17.95
N GLY A 35 1.33 2.03 -18.87
CA GLY A 35 1.09 1.87 -20.30
C GLY A 35 1.74 0.62 -20.88
N ILE A 36 3.03 0.39 -20.58
CA ILE A 36 3.76 -0.79 -21.03
C ILE A 36 3.18 -2.07 -20.39
N LYS A 37 2.76 -2.01 -19.12
CA LYS A 37 2.16 -3.15 -18.42
C LYS A 37 0.78 -3.51 -18.97
N ALA A 38 -0.03 -2.52 -19.32
CA ALA A 38 -1.32 -2.72 -19.99
C ALA A 38 -1.13 -3.31 -21.40
N PHE A 39 -0.12 -2.84 -22.14
CA PHE A 39 0.23 -3.40 -23.45
C PHE A 39 0.70 -4.85 -23.34
N LYS A 40 1.59 -5.16 -22.39
CA LYS A 40 2.06 -6.52 -22.14
C LYS A 40 0.95 -7.44 -21.65
N LYS A 41 0.06 -6.95 -20.79
CA LYS A 41 -1.14 -7.65 -20.30
C LYS A 41 -2.08 -7.93 -21.46
N GLY A 42 -2.39 -6.95 -22.31
CA GLY A 42 -3.24 -7.13 -23.49
C GLY A 42 -2.69 -8.13 -24.51
N MET A 43 -1.37 -8.14 -24.74
CA MET A 43 -0.73 -9.16 -25.58
C MET A 43 -0.66 -10.55 -24.93
N ALA A 44 -0.54 -10.61 -23.60
CA ALA A 44 -0.48 -11.88 -22.88
C ALA A 44 -1.87 -12.51 -22.67
N GLU A 45 -2.94 -11.71 -22.60
CA GLU A 45 -4.33 -12.21 -22.48
C GLU A 45 -4.83 -12.84 -23.79
N ASP A 46 -4.18 -12.56 -24.93
CA ASP A 46 -4.42 -13.27 -26.19
C ASP A 46 -3.86 -14.71 -26.18
N ASP A 47 -2.90 -15.00 -25.27
CA ASP A 47 -2.15 -16.26 -25.22
C ASP A 47 -2.44 -17.09 -23.93
N GLU A 48 -2.66 -16.49 -22.75
CA GLU A 48 -3.01 -17.22 -21.50
C GLU A 48 -3.82 -16.38 -20.47
N ALA A 49 -4.70 -17.06 -19.72
CA ALA A 49 -5.64 -16.53 -18.70
C ALA A 49 -4.97 -15.75 -17.52
N PRO A 50 -5.75 -14.97 -16.71
CA PRO A 50 -5.29 -13.71 -16.13
C PRO A 50 -4.44 -13.87 -14.86
N LYS A 51 -3.16 -13.44 -14.91
CA LYS A 51 -2.41 -13.11 -13.69
C LYS A 51 -2.82 -11.72 -13.19
N SER A 52 -3.48 -11.72 -12.03
CA SER A 52 -3.93 -10.55 -11.28
C SER A 52 -2.76 -9.66 -10.89
N GLN A 53 -2.87 -8.36 -11.19
CA GLN A 53 -1.88 -7.35 -10.80
C GLN A 53 -2.26 -6.84 -9.40
N GLN A 54 -1.60 -7.36 -8.36
CA GLN A 54 -1.67 -6.76 -7.03
C GLN A 54 -1.00 -5.37 -7.03
N PRO A 55 -1.61 -4.34 -6.43
CA PRO A 55 -0.93 -3.09 -6.12
C PRO A 55 0.22 -3.36 -5.13
N PRO A 56 1.37 -2.68 -5.23
CA PRO A 56 2.33 -2.65 -4.14
C PRO A 56 1.62 -1.98 -2.96
N VAL A 57 1.30 -2.76 -1.94
CA VAL A 57 0.99 -2.22 -0.61
C VAL A 57 2.19 -1.38 -0.19
N ALA A 58 2.01 -0.07 -0.20
CA ALA A 58 2.92 0.86 0.47
C ALA A 58 2.80 0.61 1.98
N THR A 59 3.47 -0.44 2.45
CA THR A 59 3.62 -0.70 3.88
C THR A 59 4.71 0.22 4.40
N MET A 60 4.33 1.38 4.92
CA MET A 60 5.00 2.10 6.01
C MET A 60 3.98 3.00 6.72
N PRO A 61 4.15 3.35 8.01
CA PRO A 61 4.03 2.49 9.19
C PRO A 61 2.96 3.07 10.15
N SER A 62 1.94 2.30 10.54
CA SER A 62 1.05 2.68 11.66
C SER A 62 1.26 1.72 12.80
N SER A 63 2.32 1.98 13.59
CA SER A 63 2.42 1.50 14.96
C SER A 63 1.33 2.18 15.76
N GLU A 64 0.13 1.60 15.80
CA GLU A 64 -0.83 1.71 16.91
C GLU A 64 -2.03 0.80 16.65
N PRO A 65 -1.98 -0.48 17.08
CA PRO A 65 -3.21 -1.20 17.36
C PRO A 65 -3.72 -0.71 18.72
N VAL A 66 -4.73 0.15 18.66
CA VAL A 66 -5.81 0.23 19.65
C VAL A 66 -6.02 -1.16 20.25
N ARG A 67 -5.55 -1.35 21.49
CA ARG A 67 -5.85 -2.51 22.30
C ARG A 67 -6.61 -2.05 23.54
N THR A 68 -7.92 -2.24 23.41
CA THR A 68 -8.76 -2.87 24.43
C THR A 68 -8.88 -2.16 25.77
N ILE A 69 -10.00 -1.44 25.91
CA ILE A 69 -10.99 -1.55 27.00
C ILE A 69 -10.40 -1.77 28.40
N PRO A 70 -10.53 -0.79 29.32
CA PRO A 70 -9.97 -0.88 30.66
C PRO A 70 -10.57 -2.07 31.42
N HIS A 71 -9.66 -2.76 32.09
CA HIS A 71 -9.86 -3.84 33.04
C HIS A 71 -11.02 -3.55 34.00
N GLN A 72 -12.14 -4.25 33.80
CA GLN A 72 -13.21 -4.38 34.78
C GLN A 72 -12.66 -5.18 35.98
N GLY A 73 -12.18 -4.44 36.97
CA GLY A 73 -12.17 -4.91 38.34
C GLY A 73 -13.61 -4.98 38.87
N GLU A 74 -13.74 -5.71 39.98
CA GLU A 74 -14.92 -5.83 40.85
C GLU A 74 -15.90 -6.98 40.53
N PRO A 75 -15.79 -8.10 41.28
CA PRO A 75 -16.86 -9.08 41.43
C PRO A 75 -17.85 -8.53 42.45
N SER A 76 -18.92 -7.86 42.03
CA SER A 76 -20.02 -7.53 42.95
C SER A 76 -21.27 -7.16 42.18
N HIS A 77 -22.15 -8.13 41.94
CA HIS A 77 -23.58 -7.86 41.82
C HIS A 77 -24.35 -9.02 42.44
N ALA A 78 -24.67 -8.86 43.72
CA ALA A 78 -25.69 -9.61 44.43
C ALA A 78 -27.08 -9.39 43.78
N PRO A 79 -27.97 -10.39 43.71
CA PRO A 79 -29.33 -10.18 43.25
C PRO A 79 -30.17 -9.71 44.45
N ALA A 80 -30.35 -8.41 44.60
CA ALA A 80 -31.31 -7.85 45.53
C ALA A 80 -32.03 -6.69 44.86
N GLN A 81 -33.21 -6.97 44.29
CA GLN A 81 -34.40 -6.11 44.31
C GLN A 81 -35.49 -6.74 43.42
N SER A 82 -36.14 -7.76 43.98
CA SER A 82 -37.51 -8.13 43.62
C SER A 82 -38.39 -7.63 44.75
N ALA A 83 -38.88 -6.40 44.63
CA ALA A 83 -39.96 -5.84 45.44
C ALA A 83 -40.24 -4.41 44.97
N ASP A 84 -41.22 -4.22 44.08
CA ASP A 84 -42.28 -3.25 44.35
C ASP A 84 -43.46 -3.48 43.40
N HIS A 85 -44.46 -4.17 43.92
CA HIS A 85 -45.81 -4.26 43.39
C HIS A 85 -46.67 -3.37 44.28
N ARG A 86 -46.86 -2.09 43.89
CA ARG A 86 -47.83 -1.15 44.47
C ARG A 86 -48.62 -0.57 43.30
N ILE A 87 -49.85 -1.03 43.03
CA ILE A 87 -51.11 -0.67 43.72
C ILE A 87 -51.25 0.84 43.91
N GLY A 88 -52.19 1.42 43.15
CA GLY A 88 -52.59 2.82 43.16
C GLY A 88 -53.31 3.18 41.87
#